data_AF-A0A4Q6GX77-F1
#
_entry.id   AF-A0A4Q6GX77-F1
#
_cell.length_a   1.000
_cell.length_b   1.000
_cell.length_c   1.000
_cell.angle_alpha   90.00
_cell.angle_beta   90.00
_cell.angle_gamma   90.00
#
_symmetry.space_group_name_H-M   'P 1'
#
loop_
_entity.id
_entity.type
_entity.pdbx_description
1 polymer ?
#
loop_
_entity_poly.entity_id
_entity_poly.type
_entity_poly.pdbx_seq_one_letter_code
_entity_poly.pdbx_strand_id
1 'polypeptide(L)'
;MSEPSARIDADPDVLRVGQLPLDAIQALLARHDLQLGLVADGSPIPGSFWGDPEAGVIGSTVHVRNDTPVHSLLHEACHLIVLPPERRAQVHTDATDSDIEEDATCYLQIVLADGLPADKLLQGAGSSPR
;
A
#
# COMPACT_ATOMS: atom_id res chain seq x y z
N MET A 1 6.58 -23.76 26.37
CA MET A 1 5.12 -23.62 26.13
C MET A 1 4.96 -22.38 25.29
N SER A 2 4.47 -22.57 24.07
CA SER A 2 4.40 -21.56 23.01
C SER A 2 3.45 -20.43 23.39
N GLU A 3 3.90 -19.18 23.22
CA GLU A 3 3.01 -18.02 23.19
C GLU A 3 2.20 -18.01 21.89
N PRO A 4 0.96 -17.46 21.91
CA PRO A 4 0.10 -17.50 20.75
C PRO A 4 0.67 -16.57 19.69
N SER A 5 0.99 -17.12 18.51
CA SER A 5 1.15 -16.32 17.30
C SER A 5 -0.19 -15.62 17.08
N ALA A 6 -0.23 -14.32 17.39
CA ALA A 6 -1.36 -13.47 17.09
C ALA A 6 -1.47 -13.43 15.57
N ARG A 7 -2.24 -14.37 15.02
CA ARG A 7 -2.96 -14.15 13.77
C ARG A 7 -3.80 -12.91 14.07
N ILE A 8 -3.34 -11.75 13.60
CA ILE A 8 -4.23 -10.61 13.43
C ILE A 8 -5.38 -11.19 12.62
N ASP A 9 -6.59 -11.22 13.20
CA ASP A 9 -7.79 -11.64 12.50
C ASP A 9 -7.93 -10.70 11.30
N ALA A 10 -7.41 -11.16 10.17
CA ALA A 10 -7.37 -10.37 8.97
C ALA A 10 -8.80 -10.24 8.49
N ASP A 11 -9.31 -9.02 8.50
CA ASP A 11 -10.57 -8.69 7.87
C ASP A 11 -10.59 -9.33 6.46
N PRO A 12 -11.50 -10.29 6.20
CA PRO A 12 -11.50 -11.04 4.96
C PRO A 12 -11.77 -10.16 3.74
N ASP A 13 -12.34 -8.97 3.94
CA ASP A 13 -12.67 -8.02 2.90
C ASP A 13 -11.49 -7.09 2.54
N VAL A 14 -10.38 -7.16 3.29
CA VAL A 14 -9.17 -6.37 3.03
C VAL A 14 -8.14 -7.18 2.24
N LEU A 15 -7.91 -6.76 1.00
CA LEU A 15 -6.81 -7.27 0.17
C LEU A 15 -5.46 -6.79 0.70
N ARG A 16 -4.53 -7.72 0.89
CA ARG A 16 -3.18 -7.49 1.42
C ARG A 16 -2.10 -7.71 0.36
N VAL A 17 -0.96 -7.05 0.53
CA VAL A 17 0.18 -7.10 -0.40
C VAL A 17 0.62 -8.55 -0.70
N GLY A 18 0.71 -9.40 0.32
CA GLY A 18 1.13 -10.80 0.15
C GLY A 18 0.13 -11.67 -0.62
N GLN A 19 -1.05 -11.15 -0.97
CA GLN A 19 -2.05 -11.82 -1.79
C GLN A 19 -1.97 -11.44 -3.28
N LEU A 20 -1.05 -10.54 -3.65
CA LEU A 20 -0.76 -10.12 -5.02
C LEU A 20 0.64 -10.58 -5.46
N PRO A 21 0.88 -10.76 -6.77
CA PRO A 21 2.22 -10.90 -7.30
C PRO A 21 3.05 -9.64 -7.03
N LEU A 22 4.16 -9.79 -6.31
CA LEU A 22 5.03 -8.65 -5.95
C LEU A 22 5.62 -7.94 -7.18
N ASP A 23 5.87 -8.67 -8.25
CA ASP A 23 6.36 -8.13 -9.52
C ASP A 23 5.34 -7.20 -10.18
N ALA A 24 4.03 -7.49 -10.06
CA ALA A 24 2.98 -6.60 -10.53
C ALA A 24 2.94 -5.28 -9.75
N ILE A 25 3.09 -5.35 -8.42
CA ILE A 25 3.16 -4.17 -7.54
C ILE A 25 4.42 -3.34 -7.89
N GLN A 26 5.56 -4.00 -8.01
CA GLN A 26 6.82 -3.34 -8.36
C GLN A 26 6.74 -2.70 -9.75
N ALA A 27 6.13 -3.36 -10.73
CA ALA A 27 5.94 -2.83 -12.07
C ALA A 27 4.99 -1.62 -12.09
N LEU A 28 3.97 -1.59 -11.23
CA LEU A 28 3.09 -0.43 -11.08
C LEU A 28 3.87 0.78 -10.54
N LEU A 29 4.59 0.60 -9.42
CA LEU A 29 5.37 1.67 -8.78
C LEU A 29 6.48 2.21 -9.71
N ALA A 30 7.16 1.32 -10.43
CA ALA A 30 8.24 1.70 -11.34
C ALA A 30 7.78 2.60 -12.51
N ARG A 31 6.50 2.57 -12.90
CA ARG A 31 5.95 3.49 -13.92
C ARG A 31 5.92 4.95 -13.46
N HIS A 32 6.07 5.18 -12.15
CA HIS A 32 5.99 6.48 -11.51
C HIS A 32 7.30 6.91 -10.83
N ASP A 33 8.41 6.24 -11.17
CA ASP A 33 9.73 6.44 -10.57
C ASP A 33 9.73 6.19 -9.04
N LEU A 34 8.91 5.23 -8.59
CA LEU A 34 8.85 4.79 -7.19
C LEU A 34 9.44 3.39 -7.02
N GLN A 35 9.90 3.09 -5.80
CA GLN A 35 10.47 1.81 -5.42
C GLN A 35 9.60 1.08 -4.40
N LEU A 36 9.57 -0.26 -4.50
CA LEU A 36 8.95 -1.12 -3.49
C LEU A 36 10.00 -1.55 -2.45
N GLY A 37 9.77 -1.24 -1.18
CA GLY A 37 10.57 -1.70 -0.06
C GLY A 37 9.85 -2.79 0.74
N LEU A 38 10.01 -4.06 0.35
CA LEU A 38 9.41 -5.17 1.10
C LEU A 38 10.14 -5.40 2.43
N VAL A 39 9.38 -5.40 3.52
CA VAL A 39 9.81 -5.60 4.90
C VAL A 39 9.49 -7.03 5.34
N ALA A 40 10.37 -7.62 6.15
CA ALA A 40 10.16 -8.97 6.68
C ALA A 40 8.98 -9.02 7.65
N ASP A 41 8.28 -10.15 7.68
CA ASP A 41 7.18 -10.39 8.62
C ASP A 41 7.63 -10.17 10.08
N GLY A 42 6.80 -9.49 10.86
CA GLY A 42 7.10 -9.14 12.26
C GLY A 42 8.12 -8.02 12.47
N SER A 43 8.69 -7.44 11.40
CA SER A 43 9.52 -6.23 11.49
C SER A 43 8.67 -4.97 11.30
N PRO A 44 8.97 -3.86 12.01
CA PRO A 44 8.24 -2.61 11.86
C PRO A 44 8.41 -2.03 10.45
N ILE A 45 7.34 -1.42 9.92
CA ILE A 45 7.35 -0.80 8.58
C ILE A 45 7.97 0.61 8.67
N PRO A 46 9.12 0.87 8.00
CA PRO A 46 9.75 2.19 8.03
C PRO A 46 8.87 3.26 7.39
N GLY A 47 8.82 4.45 8.01
CA GLY A 47 8.08 5.58 7.45
C GLY A 47 6.56 5.44 7.51
N SER A 48 6.01 4.49 8.25
CA SER A 48 4.56 4.38 8.44
C SER A 48 4.07 5.48 9.38
N PHE A 49 3.14 6.32 8.93
CA PHE A 49 2.56 7.40 9.73
C PHE A 49 1.60 6.85 10.79
N TRP A 50 0.74 5.91 10.39
CA TRP A 50 -0.28 5.30 11.24
C TRP A 50 0.22 4.08 12.02
N GLY A 51 1.42 3.60 11.71
CA GLY A 51 2.01 2.39 12.29
C GLY A 51 1.55 1.10 11.60
N ASP A 52 2.13 -0.02 12.01
CA ASP A 52 1.84 -1.32 11.39
C ASP A 52 0.35 -1.71 11.51
N PRO A 53 -0.26 -2.29 10.45
CA PRO A 53 0.37 -2.79 9.22
C PRO A 53 0.37 -1.77 8.06
N GLU A 54 0.09 -0.50 8.31
CA GLU A 54 -0.03 0.53 7.27
C GLU A 54 1.31 0.77 6.58
N ALA A 55 1.25 1.03 5.27
CA ALA A 55 2.41 1.32 4.45
C ALA A 55 3.15 2.56 4.97
N GLY A 56 4.41 2.67 4.61
CA GLY A 56 5.22 3.84 4.94
C GLY A 56 5.98 4.39 3.74
N VAL A 57 6.37 5.65 3.82
CA VAL A 57 7.11 6.33 2.75
C VAL A 57 8.39 6.97 3.27
N ILE A 58 9.47 6.74 2.53
CA ILE A 58 10.77 7.41 2.72
C ILE A 58 11.36 7.68 1.34
N GLY A 59 11.57 8.96 1.02
CA GLY A 59 12.03 9.34 -0.31
C GLY A 59 11.01 8.95 -1.38
N SER A 60 11.48 8.21 -2.39
CA SER A 60 10.64 7.61 -3.45
C SER A 60 10.24 6.15 -3.16
N THR A 61 10.51 5.64 -1.96
CA THR A 61 10.27 4.23 -1.61
C THR A 61 9.00 4.09 -0.79
N VAL A 62 8.12 3.19 -1.23
CA VAL A 62 6.95 2.73 -0.46
C VAL A 62 7.32 1.44 0.25
N HIS A 63 7.36 1.47 1.57
CA HIS A 63 7.67 0.34 2.44
C HIS A 63 6.41 -0.40 2.85
N VAL A 64 6.42 -1.72 2.66
CA VAL A 64 5.27 -2.58 2.99
C VAL A 64 5.70 -3.92 3.54
N ARG A 65 4.79 -4.61 4.22
CA ARG A 65 4.91 -5.99 4.66
C ARG A 65 3.83 -6.83 4.01
N ASN A 66 3.91 -8.16 4.10
CA ASN A 66 2.93 -9.05 3.45
C ASN A 66 1.50 -8.81 3.95
N ASP A 67 1.33 -8.39 5.21
CA ASP A 67 0.05 -8.06 5.81
C ASP A 67 -0.42 -6.62 5.56
N THR A 68 0.38 -5.77 4.90
CA THR A 68 -0.03 -4.40 4.57
C THR A 68 -1.25 -4.39 3.66
N PRO A 69 -2.31 -3.62 3.97
CA PRO A 69 -3.45 -3.45 3.09
C PRO A 69 -3.02 -2.82 1.75
N VAL A 70 -3.57 -3.32 0.63
CA VAL A 70 -3.24 -2.79 -0.70
C VAL A 70 -3.70 -1.34 -0.86
N HIS A 71 -4.82 -0.95 -0.24
CA HIS A 71 -5.26 0.45 -0.27
C HIS A 71 -4.26 1.37 0.44
N SER A 72 -3.65 0.91 1.53
CA SER A 72 -2.59 1.62 2.25
C SER A 72 -1.37 1.84 1.36
N LEU A 73 -0.89 0.78 0.69
CA LEU A 73 0.19 0.88 -0.31
C LEU A 73 -0.13 1.89 -1.42
N LEU A 74 -1.34 1.83 -1.97
CA LEU A 74 -1.73 2.69 -3.09
C LEU A 74 -1.89 4.14 -2.65
N HIS A 75 -2.45 4.39 -1.47
CA HIS A 75 -2.61 5.73 -0.91
C HIS A 75 -1.25 6.41 -0.72
N GLU A 76 -0.31 5.73 -0.04
CA GLU A 76 1.06 6.22 0.13
C GLU A 76 1.79 6.45 -1.20
N ALA A 77 1.64 5.54 -2.16
CA ALA A 77 2.20 5.72 -3.50
C ALA A 77 1.62 6.97 -4.20
N CYS A 78 0.32 7.22 -4.04
CA CYS A 78 -0.35 8.37 -4.64
C CYS A 78 0.16 9.69 -4.07
N HIS A 79 0.44 9.78 -2.76
CA HIS A 79 1.10 10.95 -2.19
C HIS A 79 2.43 11.26 -2.87
N LEU A 80 3.26 10.24 -3.09
CA LEU A 80 4.53 10.43 -3.79
C LEU A 80 4.32 10.84 -5.26
N ILE A 81 3.28 10.34 -5.93
CA ILE A 81 2.98 10.67 -7.33
C ILE A 81 2.53 12.11 -7.49
N VAL A 82 1.64 12.61 -6.62
CA VAL A 82 1.13 13.98 -6.69
C VAL A 82 2.18 15.02 -6.25
N LEU A 83 3.18 14.59 -5.48
CA LEU A 83 4.36 15.39 -5.19
C LEU A 83 5.31 15.50 -6.40
N PRO A 84 5.86 16.70 -6.65
CA PRO A 84 6.88 16.86 -7.67
C PRO A 84 8.16 16.11 -7.26
N PRO A 85 8.91 15.51 -8.22
CA PRO A 85 10.03 14.61 -7.92
C PRO A 85 11.10 15.20 -6.99
N GLU A 86 11.33 16.52 -7.03
CA GLU A 86 12.37 17.19 -6.23
C GLU A 86 11.99 17.25 -4.74
N ARG A 87 10.69 17.16 -4.42
CA ARG A 87 10.20 17.13 -3.03
C ARG A 87 10.22 15.74 -2.42
N ARG A 88 10.11 14.68 -3.23
CA ARG A 88 10.09 13.29 -2.74
C ARG A 88 11.29 12.96 -1.86
N ALA A 89 12.47 13.46 -2.21
CA ALA A 89 13.70 13.23 -1.44
C ALA A 89 13.66 13.74 0.02
N GLN A 90 12.71 14.64 0.34
CA GLN A 90 12.53 15.21 1.68
C GLN A 90 11.44 14.48 2.48
N VAL A 91 10.68 13.59 1.85
CA VAL A 91 9.62 12.82 2.51
C VAL A 91 10.24 11.80 3.45
N HIS A 92 9.80 11.85 4.70
CA HIS A 92 10.07 10.82 5.70
C HIS A 92 8.85 10.73 6.61
N THR A 93 8.07 9.65 6.46
CA THR A 93 6.83 9.37 7.20
C THR A 93 5.64 10.23 6.82
N ASP A 94 5.82 11.54 6.68
CA ASP A 94 4.75 12.48 6.32
C ASP A 94 5.03 13.02 4.92
N ALA A 95 4.05 12.89 4.03
CA ALA A 95 4.16 13.32 2.65
C ALA A 95 3.49 14.68 2.40
N THR A 96 2.41 15.02 3.10
CA THR A 96 1.67 16.28 2.93
C THR A 96 0.61 16.51 4.02
N ASP A 97 0.25 17.77 4.24
CA ASP A 97 -0.86 18.21 5.10
C ASP A 97 -1.97 18.93 4.32
N SER A 98 -2.04 18.73 2.99
CA SER A 98 -2.95 19.46 2.10
C SER A 98 -4.20 18.67 1.73
N ASP A 99 -5.38 19.19 2.09
CA ASP A 99 -6.70 18.62 1.72
C ASP A 99 -6.85 18.37 0.21
N ILE A 100 -6.30 19.24 -0.64
CA ILE A 100 -6.38 19.10 -2.10
C ILE A 100 -5.51 17.93 -2.58
N GLU A 101 -4.35 17.73 -1.96
CA GLU A 101 -3.48 16.60 -2.27
C GLU A 101 -4.11 15.29 -1.77
N GLU A 102 -4.76 15.30 -0.60
CA GLU A 102 -5.54 14.16 -0.09
C GLU A 102 -6.64 13.71 -1.06
N ASP A 103 -7.44 14.65 -1.56
CA ASP A 103 -8.51 14.36 -2.54
C ASP A 103 -7.92 13.77 -3.84
N ALA A 104 -6.81 14.33 -4.32
CA ALA A 104 -6.13 13.84 -5.51
C ALA A 104 -5.56 12.42 -5.30
N THR A 105 -4.95 12.16 -4.14
CA THR A 105 -4.45 10.85 -3.72
C THR A 105 -5.58 9.82 -3.67
N CYS A 106 -6.70 10.17 -3.04
CA CYS A 106 -7.86 9.31 -2.89
C CYS A 106 -8.52 8.96 -4.23
N TYR A 107 -8.52 9.87 -5.20
CA TYR A 107 -9.00 9.57 -6.55
C TYR A 107 -7.99 8.71 -7.32
N LEU A 108 -6.70 9.05 -7.27
CA LEU A 108 -5.67 8.34 -8.02
C LEU A 108 -5.53 6.88 -7.57
N GLN A 109 -5.69 6.57 -6.28
CA GLN A 109 -5.61 5.19 -5.80
C GLN A 109 -6.63 4.27 -6.50
N ILE A 110 -7.82 4.79 -6.81
CA ILE A 110 -8.89 4.04 -7.48
C ILE A 110 -8.50 3.77 -8.93
N VAL A 111 -7.90 4.76 -9.60
CA VAL A 111 -7.42 4.62 -10.97
C VAL A 111 -6.26 3.61 -11.04
N LEU A 112 -5.32 3.66 -10.10
CA LEU A 112 -4.16 2.76 -10.08
C LEU A 112 -4.52 1.33 -9.70
N ALA A 113 -5.61 1.12 -8.95
CA ALA A 113 -6.06 -0.21 -8.56
C ALA A 113 -6.37 -1.11 -9.77
N ASP A 114 -6.82 -0.55 -10.90
CA ASP A 114 -7.07 -1.29 -12.15
C ASP A 114 -5.77 -1.85 -12.78
N GLY A 115 -4.62 -1.30 -12.40
CA GLY A 115 -3.31 -1.77 -12.84
C GLY A 115 -2.80 -3.03 -12.11
N LEU A 116 -3.51 -3.48 -11.06
CA LEU A 116 -3.15 -4.68 -10.29
C LEU A 116 -4.02 -5.88 -10.71
N PRO A 117 -3.47 -7.11 -10.67
CA PRO A 117 -4.22 -8.30 -11.05
C PRO A 117 -5.52 -8.43 -10.24
N ALA A 118 -6.64 -8.44 -10.98
CA ALA A 118 -8.00 -8.24 -10.45
C ALA A 118 -8.65 -9.51 -9.90
N ASP A 119 -7.95 -10.65 -9.90
CA ASP A 119 -8.49 -11.95 -9.50
C ASP A 119 -8.97 -11.98 -8.04
N LYS A 120 -8.65 -10.97 -7.22
CA LYS A 120 -9.28 -10.75 -5.90
C LYS A 120 -10.02 -9.43 -5.71
N LEU A 121 -9.77 -8.41 -6.52
CA LEU A 121 -10.40 -7.08 -6.37
C LEU A 121 -11.90 -7.09 -6.70
N LEU A 122 -12.37 -8.05 -7.51
CA LEU A 122 -13.77 -8.14 -7.95
C LEU A 122 -14.58 -9.27 -7.29
N GLN A 123 -13.99 -10.09 -6.42
CA GLN A 123 -14.71 -11.23 -5.80
C GLN A 123 -15.52 -10.85 -4.54
N GLY A 124 -15.50 -9.59 -4.11
CA GLY A 124 -16.25 -9.09 -2.95
C GLY A 124 -17.75 -8.83 -3.17
N ALA A 125 -18.29 -9.09 -4.36
CA ALA A 125 -19.72 -8.88 -4.65
C ALA A 125 -20.37 -10.11 -5.30
N GLY A 126 -20.72 -11.09 -4.47
CA GLY A 126 -21.84 -12.00 -4.72
C GLY A 126 -21.67 -13.04 -5.82
N SER A 127 -21.47 -14.29 -5.41
CA SER A 127 -21.98 -15.45 -6.14
C SER A 127 -22.29 -16.56 -5.15
N SER A 128 -23.48 -16.47 -4.54
CA SER A 128 -24.10 -17.63 -3.88
C SER A 128 -24.73 -18.49 -4.99
N PRO A 129 -24.33 -19.76 -5.16
CA PRO A 129 -24.90 -20.62 -6.19
C PRO A 129 -26.30 -21.06 -5.76
N ARG A 130 -27.30 -20.82 -6.62
CA ARG A 130 -28.58 -21.55 -6.59
C ARG A 130 -28.43 -22.86 -7.33
#